data_AF-A0A7C5XAG9-F1
#
_entry.id   AF-A0A7C5XAG9-F1
#
_cell.length_a   1.000
_cell.length_b   1.000
_cell.length_c   1.000
_cell.angle_alpha   90.00
_cell.angle_beta   90.00
_cell.angle_gamma   90.00
#
_symmetry.space_group_name_H-M   'P 1'
#
loop_
_entity.id
_entity.type
_entity.pdbx_description
1 polymer ?
#
loop_
_entity_poly.entity_id
_entity_poly.type
_entity_poly.pdbx_seq_one_letter_code
_entity_poly.pdbx_strand_id
1 'polypeptide(L)'
;MRYMHKIKSISFFILFPLFVLGFTLGDVNKITNIFRKVKQPIFFSHKIHIEVEELECVDCHKLAERSRWAGMPKISDCADCHSEPPDEFKYPQYKDEEALVREYIEKDEEIPFVRVNRLPGHVYFSHKAHVVWGEMECETCHIGAKTKLEPYQKSDI
;
A
#
# COMPACT_ATOMS: atom_id res chain seq x y z
N MET A 1 -42.21 6.17 -50.12
CA MET A 1 -42.32 5.99 -48.65
C MET A 1 -41.86 4.60 -48.13
N ARG A 2 -40.88 3.94 -48.77
CA ARG A 2 -40.47 2.55 -48.41
C ARG A 2 -38.97 2.39 -48.08
N TYR A 3 -38.19 3.46 -48.23
CA TYR A 3 -36.73 3.49 -48.00
C TYR A 3 -36.35 3.91 -46.57
N MET A 4 -37.15 4.75 -45.92
CA MET A 4 -36.86 5.30 -44.57
C MET A 4 -36.95 4.26 -43.43
N HIS A 5 -37.65 3.14 -43.62
CA HIS A 5 -37.72 2.08 -42.60
C HIS A 5 -36.49 1.16 -42.57
N LYS A 6 -35.79 0.97 -43.70
CA LYS A 6 -34.55 0.16 -43.74
C LYS A 6 -33.38 0.87 -43.06
N ILE A 7 -33.27 2.19 -43.20
CA ILE A 7 -32.17 2.99 -42.64
C ILE A 7 -32.23 3.00 -41.10
N LYS A 8 -33.43 3.10 -40.51
CA LYS A 8 -33.61 3.03 -39.05
C LYS A 8 -33.19 1.68 -38.44
N SER A 9 -33.36 0.59 -39.19
CA SER A 9 -33.00 -0.76 -38.74
C SER A 9 -31.48 -1.00 -38.82
N ILE A 10 -30.83 -0.57 -39.91
CA ILE A 10 -29.38 -0.72 -40.09
C ILE A 10 -28.58 0.06 -39.03
N SER A 11 -29.01 1.27 -38.68
CA SER A 11 -28.39 2.05 -37.61
C SER A 11 -28.45 1.35 -36.24
N PHE A 12 -29.52 0.59 -35.95
CA PHE A 12 -29.63 -0.18 -34.70
C PHE A 12 -28.63 -1.34 -34.67
N PHE A 13 -28.47 -2.08 -35.77
CA PHE A 13 -27.53 -3.22 -35.83
C PHE A 13 -26.05 -2.84 -35.85
N ILE A 14 -25.70 -1.58 -36.09
CA ILE A 14 -24.31 -1.09 -36.06
C ILE A 14 -24.02 -0.31 -34.77
N LEU A 15 -24.90 0.62 -34.39
CA LEU A 15 -24.68 1.48 -33.23
C LEU A 15 -24.87 0.73 -31.90
N PHE A 16 -25.77 -0.27 -31.85
CA PHE A 16 -25.99 -1.06 -30.64
C PHE A 16 -24.78 -1.93 -30.26
N PRO A 17 -24.17 -2.74 -31.16
CA PRO A 17 -22.97 -3.48 -30.81
C PRO A 17 -21.75 -2.56 -30.57
N LEU A 18 -21.64 -1.41 -31.23
CA LEU A 18 -20.60 -0.42 -30.91
C LEU A 18 -20.79 0.21 -29.53
N PHE A 19 -22.04 0.48 -29.13
CA PHE A 19 -22.37 0.96 -27.79
C PHE A 19 -22.09 -0.10 -26.72
N VAL A 20 -22.48 -1.36 -26.96
CA VAL A 20 -22.17 -2.49 -26.06
C VAL A 20 -20.65 -2.70 -25.94
N LEU A 21 -19.91 -2.64 -27.06
CA LEU A 21 -18.45 -2.77 -27.07
C LEU A 21 -17.77 -1.60 -26.35
N GLY A 22 -18.26 -0.37 -26.53
CA GLY A 22 -17.76 0.81 -25.82
C GLY A 22 -18.02 0.75 -24.31
N PHE A 23 -19.19 0.24 -23.90
CA PHE A 23 -19.55 0.07 -22.49
C PHE A 23 -18.70 -1.03 -21.82
N THR A 24 -18.52 -2.19 -22.47
CA THR A 24 -17.69 -3.27 -21.93
C THR A 24 -16.20 -2.92 -21.87
N LEU A 25 -15.64 -2.27 -22.89
CA LEU A 25 -14.24 -1.82 -22.87
C LEU A 25 -13.99 -0.69 -21.85
N GLY A 26 -14.97 0.20 -21.66
CA GLY A 26 -14.90 1.25 -20.64
C GLY A 26 -14.87 0.70 -19.22
N ASP A 27 -15.67 -0.33 -18.92
CA ASP A 27 -15.70 -0.97 -17.61
C ASP A 27 -14.46 -1.84 -17.34
N VAL A 28 -13.93 -2.52 -18.36
CA VAL A 28 -12.67 -3.29 -18.22
C VAL A 28 -11.49 -2.38 -17.88
N ASN A 29 -11.36 -1.21 -18.51
CA ASN A 29 -10.28 -0.24 -18.22
C ASN A 29 -10.39 0.39 -16.82
N LYS A 30 -11.60 0.49 -16.24
CA LYS A 30 -11.78 0.92 -14.84
C LYS A 30 -11.34 -0.15 -13.85
N ILE A 31 -11.60 -1.43 -14.14
CA ILE A 31 -11.24 -2.55 -13.26
C ILE A 31 -9.72 -2.80 -13.26
N THR A 32 -9.03 -2.62 -14.39
CA THR A 32 -7.59 -2.88 -14.50
C THR A 32 -6.69 -1.80 -13.88
N ASN A 33 -7.21 -0.59 -13.62
CA ASN A 33 -6.45 0.55 -13.07
C ASN A 33 -6.72 0.83 -11.58
N ILE A 34 -7.29 -0.11 -10.82
CA ILE A 34 -7.58 0.09 -9.38
C ILE A 34 -6.29 0.31 -8.58
N PHE A 35 -5.17 -0.29 -8.97
CA PHE A 35 -3.90 -0.22 -8.24
C PHE A 35 -2.84 0.56 -9.00
N ARG A 36 -2.51 1.75 -8.50
CA ARG A 36 -1.44 2.58 -9.03
C ARG A 36 -0.13 2.32 -8.28
N LYS A 37 0.97 2.22 -9.01
CA LYS A 37 2.32 2.14 -8.42
C LYS A 37 2.66 3.46 -7.72
N VAL A 38 3.21 3.36 -6.52
CA VAL A 38 3.61 4.49 -5.69
C VAL A 38 5.06 4.32 -5.31
N LYS A 39 5.84 5.39 -5.45
CA LYS A 39 7.22 5.46 -4.96
C LYS A 39 7.20 5.90 -3.49
N GLN A 40 7.95 5.21 -2.63
CA GLN A 40 8.11 5.62 -1.23
C GLN A 40 9.27 6.63 -1.10
N PRO A 41 9.30 7.46 -0.05
CA PRO A 41 10.40 8.38 0.20
C PRO A 41 11.74 7.69 0.45
N ILE A 42 11.70 6.51 1.08
CA ILE A 42 12.84 5.64 1.33
C ILE A 42 12.50 4.20 0.93
N PHE A 43 13.50 3.44 0.55
CA PHE A 43 13.38 1.99 0.36
C PHE A 43 13.43 1.29 1.72
N PHE A 44 12.26 1.03 2.30
CA PHE A 44 12.15 0.25 3.53
C PHE A 44 11.98 -1.25 3.23
N SER A 45 12.71 -2.11 3.95
CA SER A 45 12.66 -3.57 3.82
C SER A 45 12.17 -4.24 5.10
N HIS A 46 10.90 -4.65 5.15
CA HIS A 46 10.37 -5.46 6.26
C HIS A 46 11.15 -6.77 6.42
N LYS A 47 11.68 -7.33 5.32
CA LYS A 47 12.43 -8.59 5.35
C LYS A 47 13.66 -8.52 6.23
N ILE A 48 14.44 -7.44 6.11
CA ILE A 48 15.66 -7.27 6.92
C ILE A 48 15.27 -7.13 8.39
N HIS A 49 14.30 -6.25 8.68
CA HIS A 49 13.91 -5.97 10.05
C HIS A 49 13.27 -7.19 10.76
N ILE A 50 12.45 -7.97 10.06
CA ILE A 50 11.71 -9.08 10.67
C ILE A 50 12.46 -10.40 10.60
N GLU A 51 13.02 -10.78 9.44
CA GLU A 51 13.65 -12.10 9.28
C GLU A 51 15.12 -12.12 9.72
N VAL A 52 15.81 -10.97 9.75
CA VAL A 52 17.24 -10.91 10.04
C VAL A 52 17.53 -10.25 11.38
N GLU A 53 16.91 -9.11 11.65
CA GLU A 53 17.05 -8.42 12.94
C GLU A 53 16.02 -8.90 13.97
N GLU A 54 15.20 -9.90 13.61
CA GLU A 54 14.26 -10.60 14.48
C GLU A 54 13.27 -9.67 15.21
N LEU A 55 12.89 -8.56 14.58
CA LEU A 55 11.88 -7.65 15.11
C LEU A 55 10.47 -8.19 14.88
N GLU A 56 9.60 -7.89 15.82
CA GLU A 56 8.18 -8.22 15.77
C GLU A 56 7.37 -7.11 15.09
N CYS A 57 6.20 -7.47 14.54
CA CYS A 57 5.34 -6.52 13.82
C CYS A 57 4.95 -5.30 14.71
N VAL A 58 4.75 -5.55 16.01
CA VAL A 58 4.29 -4.56 16.98
C VAL A 58 5.40 -3.65 17.51
N ASP A 59 6.67 -3.98 17.26
CA ASP A 59 7.80 -3.14 17.67
C ASP A 59 7.77 -1.80 16.96
N CYS A 60 7.40 -1.79 15.69
CA CYS A 60 7.20 -0.55 14.93
C CYS A 60 5.71 -0.15 14.86
N HIS A 61 4.78 -1.10 14.73
CA HIS A 61 3.33 -0.83 14.66
C HIS A 61 2.67 -0.85 16.05
N LYS A 62 3.19 -0.04 16.97
CA LYS A 62 2.89 0.00 18.41
C LYS A 62 1.42 0.26 18.78
N LEU A 63 0.53 0.55 17.82
CA LEU A 63 -0.89 0.79 18.08
C LEU A 63 -1.80 -0.40 17.71
N ALA A 64 -1.26 -1.43 17.06
CA ALA A 64 -2.03 -2.57 16.53
C ALA A 64 -2.90 -3.23 17.61
N GLU A 65 -2.37 -3.43 18.81
CA GLU A 65 -3.06 -4.13 19.89
C GLU A 65 -3.95 -3.21 20.74
N ARG A 66 -3.72 -1.89 20.70
CA ARG A 66 -4.37 -0.95 21.62
C ARG A 66 -5.37 0.00 20.99
N SER A 67 -5.35 0.13 19.66
CA SER A 67 -6.15 1.11 18.93
C SER A 67 -6.92 0.47 17.78
N ARG A 68 -7.81 1.28 17.17
CA ARG A 68 -8.51 0.89 15.95
C ARG A 68 -7.59 0.87 14.72
N TRP A 69 -6.44 1.54 14.79
CA TRP A 69 -5.42 1.56 13.73
C TRP A 69 -4.08 1.03 14.27
N ALA A 70 -3.29 0.35 13.45
CA ALA A 70 -1.94 -0.11 13.82
C ALA A 70 -0.92 1.04 13.95
N GLY A 71 -1.18 2.16 13.27
CA GLY A 71 -0.28 3.32 13.24
C GLY A 71 0.88 3.12 12.28
N MET A 72 1.46 4.22 11.81
CA MET A 72 2.78 4.17 11.19
C MET A 72 3.83 4.35 12.29
N PRO A 73 5.00 3.71 12.16
CA PRO A 73 6.14 3.98 13.05
C PRO A 73 6.50 5.46 12.99
N LYS A 74 6.95 5.99 14.11
CA LYS A 74 7.50 7.34 14.20
C LYS A 74 8.99 7.34 13.89
N ILE A 75 9.54 8.51 13.58
CA ILE A 75 10.98 8.69 13.42
C ILE A 75 11.76 8.28 14.68
N SER A 76 11.18 8.46 15.87
CA SER A 76 11.77 8.00 17.13
C SER A 76 11.93 6.48 17.19
N ASP A 77 11.01 5.72 16.58
CA ASP A 77 11.10 4.25 16.55
C ASP A 77 12.26 3.80 15.64
N CYS A 78 12.61 4.60 14.62
CA CYS A 78 13.81 4.39 13.81
C CYS A 78 15.07 4.78 14.57
N ALA A 79 15.03 5.88 15.32
CA ALA A 79 16.15 6.40 16.09
C ALA A 79 16.62 5.44 17.19
N ASP A 80 15.74 4.58 17.71
CA ASP A 80 16.10 3.56 18.70
C ASP A 80 17.29 2.68 18.26
N CYS A 81 17.48 2.47 16.95
CA CYS A 81 18.61 1.72 16.38
C CYS A 81 19.47 2.52 15.38
N HIS A 82 18.90 3.50 14.67
CA HIS A 82 19.56 4.21 13.56
C HIS A 82 20.11 5.59 13.93
N SER A 83 20.22 5.92 15.22
CA SER A 83 20.73 7.24 15.65
C SER A 83 22.20 7.50 15.25
N GLU A 84 23.00 6.44 15.14
CA GLU A 84 24.41 6.52 14.76
C GLU A 84 24.73 5.51 13.65
N PRO A 85 25.69 5.81 12.76
CA PRO A 85 26.13 4.85 11.76
C PRO A 85 26.87 3.67 12.41
N PRO A 86 26.67 2.44 11.92
CA PRO A 86 27.48 1.31 12.37
C PRO A 86 28.92 1.45 11.87
N ASP A 87 29.88 0.89 12.63
CA ASP A 87 31.29 0.81 12.20
C ASP A 87 31.44 0.02 10.89
N GLU A 88 30.60 -1.01 10.70
CA GLU A 88 30.52 -1.80 9.48
C GLU A 88 29.05 -2.01 9.08
N PHE A 89 28.73 -1.69 7.83
CA PHE A 89 27.41 -1.94 7.27
C PHE A 89 27.26 -3.42 6.92
N LYS A 90 26.43 -4.14 7.68
CA LYS A 90 25.99 -5.52 7.36
C LYS A 90 25.36 -5.64 5.96
N TYR A 91 24.75 -4.56 5.48
CA TYR A 91 24.15 -4.45 4.16
C TYR A 91 24.63 -3.19 3.40
N PRO A 92 25.86 -3.21 2.85
CA PRO A 92 26.45 -2.03 2.21
C PRO A 92 25.63 -1.47 1.04
N GLN A 93 24.83 -2.31 0.37
CA GLN A 93 23.96 -1.90 -0.73
C GLN A 93 22.82 -0.97 -0.31
N TYR A 94 22.51 -0.86 0.99
CA TYR A 94 21.45 0.01 1.51
C TYR A 94 21.98 1.20 2.31
N LYS A 95 23.30 1.45 2.29
CA LYS A 95 23.94 2.54 3.05
C LYS A 95 23.34 3.93 2.73
N ASP A 96 22.95 4.16 1.48
CA ASP A 96 22.42 5.45 1.02
C ASP A 96 21.00 5.66 1.56
N GLU A 97 20.17 4.61 1.58
CA GLU A 97 18.83 4.63 2.18
C GLU A 97 18.89 4.85 3.69
N GLU A 98 19.88 4.22 4.32
CA GLU A 98 20.08 4.32 5.76
C GLU A 98 20.61 5.70 6.17
N ALA A 99 21.42 6.34 5.32
CA ALA A 99 21.77 7.76 5.48
C ALA A 99 20.55 8.70 5.36
N LEU A 100 19.58 8.40 4.49
CA LEU A 100 18.33 9.18 4.42
C LEU A 100 17.52 9.07 5.71
N VAL A 101 17.43 7.88 6.33
CA VAL A 101 16.75 7.69 7.62
C VAL A 101 17.39 8.58 8.69
N ARG A 102 18.72 8.59 8.78
CA ARG A 102 19.45 9.48 9.69
C ARG A 102 19.19 10.95 9.44
N GLU A 103 19.11 11.38 8.18
CA GLU A 103 18.77 12.77 7.86
C GLU A 103 17.41 13.18 8.44
N TYR A 104 16.41 12.29 8.40
CA TYR A 104 15.11 12.54 9.06
C TYR A 104 15.22 12.54 10.59
N ILE A 105 16.02 11.65 11.18
CA ILE A 105 16.27 11.62 12.63
C ILE A 105 16.94 12.92 13.09
N GLU A 106 17.99 13.37 12.41
CA GLU A 106 18.73 14.59 12.75
C GLU A 106 17.85 15.84 12.68
N LYS A 107 16.88 15.87 11.76
CA LYS A 107 15.91 16.97 11.61
C LYS A 107 14.72 16.86 12.57
N ASP A 108 14.56 15.76 13.29
CA ASP A 108 13.35 15.42 14.06
C ASP A 108 12.08 15.50 13.19
N GLU A 109 12.17 15.01 11.95
CA GLU A 109 11.07 15.03 10.98
C GLU A 109 10.55 13.62 10.69
N GLU A 110 9.22 13.47 10.63
CA GLU A 110 8.60 12.21 10.27
C GLU A 110 8.79 11.90 8.79
N ILE A 111 9.15 10.65 8.47
CA ILE A 111 9.26 10.20 7.08
C ILE A 111 7.86 10.23 6.45
N PRO A 112 7.67 10.96 5.33
CA PRO A 112 6.34 11.18 4.74
C PRO A 112 5.89 9.97 3.90
N PHE A 113 5.83 8.78 4.51
CA PHE A 113 5.43 7.55 3.84
C PHE A 113 4.07 7.69 3.16
N VAL A 114 3.99 7.20 1.93
CA VAL A 114 2.72 7.14 1.23
C VAL A 114 1.95 5.93 1.71
N ARG A 115 0.86 6.17 2.45
CA ARG A 115 -0.04 5.11 2.90
C ARG A 115 -0.69 4.40 1.71
N VAL A 116 -0.44 3.09 1.61
CA VAL A 116 -0.95 2.22 0.53
C VAL A 116 -2.25 1.51 0.89
N ASN A 117 -2.43 1.16 2.17
CA ASN A 117 -3.64 0.50 2.64
C ASN A 117 -4.56 1.53 3.28
N ARG A 118 -5.72 1.78 2.65
CA ARG A 118 -6.76 2.67 3.16
C ARG A 118 -8.12 2.02 2.96
N LEU A 119 -8.92 1.98 4.02
CA LEU A 119 -10.32 1.57 3.91
C LEU A 119 -11.18 2.80 3.58
N PRO A 120 -12.32 2.62 2.89
CA PRO A 120 -13.28 3.68 2.64
C PRO A 120 -13.75 4.33 3.95
N GLY A 121 -14.02 5.64 3.93
CA GLY A 121 -14.33 6.41 5.15
C GLY A 121 -15.62 6.01 5.88
N HIS A 122 -16.51 5.27 5.23
CA HIS A 122 -17.75 4.75 5.81
C HIS A 122 -17.57 3.39 6.50
N VAL A 123 -16.37 2.80 6.43
CA VAL A 123 -16.07 1.50 7.06
C VAL A 123 -15.45 1.73 8.43
N TYR A 124 -16.06 1.15 9.46
CA TYR A 124 -15.44 1.05 10.78
C TYR A 124 -14.58 -0.22 10.85
N PHE A 125 -13.30 -0.05 11.18
CA PHE A 125 -12.34 -1.14 11.37
C PHE A 125 -11.53 -0.89 12.64
N SER A 126 -11.22 -1.97 13.37
CA SER A 126 -10.45 -1.89 14.61
C SER A 126 -9.37 -2.98 14.66
N HIS A 127 -8.09 -2.59 14.64
CA HIS A 127 -6.98 -3.54 14.78
C HIS A 127 -7.04 -4.29 16.12
N LYS A 128 -7.22 -3.59 17.25
CA LYS A 128 -7.37 -4.20 18.58
C LYS A 128 -8.42 -5.32 18.61
N ALA A 129 -9.55 -5.12 17.92
CA ALA A 129 -10.60 -6.13 17.90
C ALA A 129 -10.17 -7.41 17.17
N HIS A 130 -9.36 -7.31 16.11
CA HIS A 130 -8.91 -8.47 15.35
C HIS A 130 -7.69 -9.12 16.01
N VAL A 131 -6.69 -8.33 16.43
CA VAL A 131 -5.43 -8.83 16.98
C VAL A 131 -5.59 -9.33 18.42
N VAL A 132 -6.25 -8.56 19.30
CA VAL A 132 -6.33 -8.90 20.73
C VAL A 132 -7.56 -9.71 21.07
N TRP A 133 -8.74 -9.36 20.55
CA TRP A 133 -9.97 -10.10 20.86
C TRP A 133 -10.23 -11.26 19.92
N GLY A 134 -9.82 -11.11 18.65
CA GLY A 134 -9.94 -12.15 17.64
C GLY A 134 -8.72 -13.06 17.56
N GLU A 135 -7.64 -12.74 18.28
CA GLU A 135 -6.36 -13.48 18.27
C GLU A 135 -5.87 -13.78 16.84
N MET A 136 -6.11 -12.83 15.92
CA MET A 136 -5.78 -13.00 14.51
C MET A 136 -4.33 -12.62 14.23
N GLU A 137 -3.62 -13.52 13.56
CA GLU A 137 -2.27 -13.27 13.06
C GLU A 137 -2.25 -12.15 12.01
N CYS A 138 -1.24 -11.28 12.09
CA CYS A 138 -1.08 -10.12 11.20
C CYS A 138 -1.08 -10.52 9.72
N GLU A 139 -0.41 -11.62 9.39
CA GLU A 139 -0.26 -12.13 8.01
C GLU A 139 -1.56 -12.61 7.39
N THR A 140 -2.56 -12.93 8.20
CA THR A 140 -3.88 -13.36 7.71
C THR A 140 -4.51 -12.27 6.84
N CYS A 141 -4.26 -11.00 7.15
CA CYS A 141 -4.72 -9.86 6.35
C CYS A 141 -3.58 -9.16 5.60
N HIS A 142 -2.40 -9.03 6.20
CA HIS A 142 -1.23 -8.37 5.62
C HIS A 142 -0.32 -9.35 4.88
N ILE A 143 -0.89 -10.08 3.93
CA ILE A 143 -0.21 -11.13 3.16
C ILE A 143 1.00 -10.54 2.43
N GLY A 144 2.17 -11.16 2.66
CA GLY A 144 3.42 -10.76 2.03
C GLY A 144 4.04 -9.49 2.60
N ALA A 145 3.55 -8.93 3.72
CA ALA A 145 4.17 -7.74 4.32
C ALA A 145 5.66 -7.93 4.65
N LYS A 146 6.05 -9.14 5.09
CA LYS A 146 7.46 -9.49 5.37
C LYS A 146 8.35 -9.52 4.13
N THR A 147 7.80 -9.90 2.97
CA THR A 147 8.59 -10.24 1.78
C THR A 147 8.41 -9.28 0.61
N LYS A 148 7.33 -8.49 0.59
CA LYS A 148 6.99 -7.60 -0.52
C LYS A 148 7.86 -6.36 -0.48
N LEU A 149 8.72 -6.25 -1.50
CA LEU A 149 9.49 -5.07 -1.81
C LEU A 149 8.80 -4.27 -2.92
N GLU A 150 9.41 -3.16 -3.34
CA GLU A 150 8.92 -2.35 -4.44
C GLU A 150 8.59 -3.16 -5.71
N PRO A 151 7.61 -2.71 -6.53
CA PRO A 151 6.85 -1.47 -6.39
C PRO A 151 5.65 -1.61 -5.44
N TYR A 152 5.49 -0.62 -4.58
CA TYR A 152 4.29 -0.50 -3.76
C TYR A 152 3.10 -0.09 -4.61
N GLN A 153 1.92 -0.63 -4.29
CA GLN A 153 0.69 -0.36 -5.01
C GLN A 153 -0.35 0.19 -4.04
N LYS A 154 -1.05 1.25 -4.46
CA LYS A 154 -2.11 1.89 -3.70
C LYS A 154 -3.41 1.89 -4.51
N SER A 155 -4.54 1.67 -3.84
CA SER A 155 -5.87 1.90 -4.43
C SER A 155 -6.30 3.36 -4.27
N ASP A 156 -6.95 3.91 -5.29
CA ASP A 156 -7.56 5.24 -5.24
C ASP A 156 -9.02 5.21 -4.71
N ILE A 157 -9.49 4.03 -4.28
CA ILE A 157 -10.81 3.77 -3.68
C ILE A 157 -10.73 3.81 -2.15
#